data_AF-A0A2V5T5T6-F1
#
_entry.id   AF-A0A2V5T5T6-F1
#
_cell.length_a   1.000
_cell.length_b   1.000
_cell.length_c   1.000
_cell.angle_alpha   90.00
_cell.angle_beta   90.00
_cell.angle_gamma   90.00
#
_symmetry.space_group_name_H-M   'P 1'
#
loop_
_entity.id
_entity.type
_entity.pdbx_description
1 polymer ?
#
loop_
_entity_poly.entity_id
_entity_poly.type
_entity_poly.pdbx_seq_one_letter_code
_entity_poly.pdbx_strand_id
1 'polypeptide(L)' 'MVAELTQSDYPARWWETLSDGRIECRLCPRFCKLNEGQRGFC' A
#
# COMPACT_ATOMS: atom_id res chain seq x y z
N MET A 1 3.47 -22.11 -9.30
CA MET A 1 4.62 -21.63 -8.50
C MET A 1 4.40 -20.16 -8.22
N VAL A 2 3.96 -19.80 -7.01
CA VAL A 2 3.81 -18.40 -6.58
C VAL A 2 5.10 -17.99 -5.91
N ALA A 3 5.78 -16.96 -6.46
CA ALA A 3 6.99 -16.42 -5.88
C ALA A 3 6.71 -15.89 -4.46
N GLU A 4 7.51 -16.31 -3.48
CA GLU A 4 7.47 -15.78 -2.12
C GLU A 4 7.85 -14.29 -2.17
N LEU A 5 6.89 -13.43 -1.82
CA LEU A 5 7.13 -11.99 -1.80
C LEU A 5 7.84 -11.62 -0.50
N THR A 6 9.12 -11.29 -0.62
CA THR A 6 9.96 -10.83 0.49
C THR A 6 9.48 -9.44 0.93
N GLN A 7 9.33 -9.24 2.24
CA GLN A 7 8.99 -7.94 2.79
C GLN A 7 10.13 -6.96 2.56
N SER A 8 9.82 -5.78 2.03
CA SER A 8 10.80 -4.71 1.85
C SER A 8 11.13 -4.06 3.21
N ASP A 9 12.41 -3.90 3.53
CA ASP A 9 12.87 -3.15 4.70
C ASP A 9 12.67 -1.63 4.57
N TYR A 10 12.19 -1.15 3.41
CA TYR A 10 11.91 0.25 3.16
C TYR A 10 10.45 0.55 3.45
N PRO A 11 10.12 1.18 4.60
CA PRO A 11 8.73 1.46 4.95
C PRO A 11 8.12 2.44 3.95
N ALA A 12 6.82 2.27 3.68
CA ALA A 12 6.05 3.23 2.92
C ALA A 12 5.97 4.56 3.69
N ARG A 13 6.29 5.67 3.02
CA ARG A 13 6.33 7.03 3.62
C ARG A 13 5.30 8.00 3.03
N TRP A 14 4.68 7.62 1.92
CA TRP A 14 3.87 8.52 1.08
C TRP A 14 2.42 8.05 1.04
N TRP A 15 1.81 7.95 2.22
CA TRP A 15 0.43 7.55 2.40
C TRP A 15 -0.27 8.47 3.39
N GLU A 16 -1.59 8.55 3.28
CA GLU A 16 -2.45 9.26 4.23
C GLU A 16 -3.55 8.33 4.74
N THR A 17 -3.88 8.44 6.01
CA THR A 17 -5.00 7.70 6.61
C THR A 17 -6.31 8.33 6.19
N LEU A 18 -7.25 7.49 5.74
CA LEU A 18 -8.62 7.90 5.44
C LEU A 18 -9.51 7.73 6.68
N SER A 19 -10.61 8.49 6.73
CA SER A 19 -11.55 8.48 7.86
C SER A 19 -12.25 7.14 8.08
N ASP A 20 -12.21 6.25 7.09
CA ASP A 20 -12.80 4.91 7.13
C ASP A 20 -11.80 3.82 7.57
N GLY A 21 -10.60 4.20 7.99
CA GLY A 21 -9.55 3.28 8.46
C GLY A 21 -8.67 2.70 7.35
N ARG A 22 -8.86 3.10 6.09
CA ARG A 22 -7.98 2.73 4.97
C ARG A 22 -6.78 3.67 4.87
N ILE A 23 -5.79 3.28 4.10
CA ILE A 23 -4.69 4.17 3.70
C ILE A 23 -4.79 4.50 2.21
N GLU A 24 -4.51 5.75 1.84
CA GLU A 24 -4.37 6.18 0.45
C GLU A 24 -2.90 6.37 0.10
N CYS A 25 -2.39 5.64 -0.89
CA CYS A 25 -1.03 5.82 -1.40
C CYS A 25 -0.98 7.05 -2.31
N ARG A 26 -0.28 8.10 -1.88
CA ARG A 26 -0.16 9.38 -2.60
C ARG A 26 1.03 9.43 -3.56
N LEU A 27 1.90 8.41 -3.51
CA LEU A 27 3.01 8.25 -4.45
C LEU A 27 2.56 7.77 -5.84
N CYS A 28 1.49 6.97 -5.89
CA CYS A 28 1.04 6.34 -7.13
C CYS A 28 0.04 7.23 -7.89
N PRO A 29 0.06 7.24 -9.23
CA PRO A 29 -0.91 8.00 -10.04
C PRO A 29 -2.35 7.49 -9.90
N ARG A 30 -2.52 6.30 -9.30
CA ARG A 30 -3.83 5.63 -9.10
C ARG A 30 -4.47 5.97 -7.76
N PHE A 31 -3.75 6.63 -6.86
CA PHE A 31 -4.23 6.94 -5.50
C PHE A 31 -4.89 5.72 -4.83
N CYS A 32 -4.15 4.60 -4.81
CA CYS A 32 -4.67 3.32 -4.34
C CYS A 32 -5.14 3.43 -2.88
N LYS A 33 -6.39 3.06 -2.62
CA LYS A 33 -6.98 2.97 -1.27
C LYS A 33 -6.89 1.53 -0.79
N LEU A 34 -6.05 1.28 0.20
CA LEU A 34 -5.70 -0.05 0.67
C LEU A 34 -6.26 -0.30 2.06
N ASN A 35 -6.75 -1.52 2.26
CA ASN A 35 -7.08 -2.06 3.57
C ASN A 35 -5.87 -2.81 4.16
N GLU A 36 -5.97 -3.18 5.43
CA GLU A 36 -4.97 -4.05 6.07
C GLU A 36 -4.75 -5.34 5.27
N GLY A 37 -3.49 -5.71 5.04
CA GLY A 37 -3.11 -6.88 4.25
C GLY A 37 -3.27 -6.75 2.73
N GLN A 38 -3.89 -5.68 2.23
CA GLN A 38 -4.02 -5.42 0.81
C GLN A 38 -2.71 -4.85 0.23
N ARG A 39 -2.34 -5.28 -0.97
CA ARG A 39 -1.20 -4.72 -1.70
C ARG A 39 -1.63 -3.69 -2.73
N GLY A 40 -0.77 -2.68 -2.93
CA GLY A 40 -0.87 -1.76 -4.05
C GLY A 40 -0.73 -2.49 -5.38
N PHE A 41 -1.17 -1.84 -6.46
CA PHE A 41 -0.97 -2.33 -7.83
C PHE A 41 0.48 -2.17 -8.32
N CYS A 42 1.30 -1.41 -7.60
CA CYS A 42 2.72 -1.17 -7.89
C CYS A 42 3.61 -2.29 -7.34
#